data_AF-A0A517YP87-F1
#
_entry.id   AF-A0A517YP87-F1
#
_cell.length_a   1.000
_cell.length_b   1.000
_cell.length_c   1.000
_cell.angle_alpha   90.00
_cell.angle_beta   90.00
_cell.angle_gamma   90.00
#
_symmetry.space_group_name_H-M   'P 1'
#
loop_
_entity.id
_entity.type
_entity.pdbx_description
1 polymer ?
#
loop_
_entity_poly.entity_id
_entity_poly.type
_entity_poly.pdbx_seq_one_letter_code
_entity_poly.pdbx_strand_id
1 'polypeptide(L)'
;MNEPRQNLNIELTATNKDRLEKLRNWNGMTQKEMVSRVLGWFCDQDRVVQQIILGQIPEDIAPDVATLMLKRMNEDTGQTRKTKKRGRSALVVEIPSDPIKR
;
A
#
# COMPACT_ATOMS: atom_id res chain seq x y z
N MET A 1 5.01 -33.51 -2.42
CA MET A 1 6.38 -33.36 -1.89
C MET A 1 6.29 -32.46 -0.67
N ASN A 2 6.94 -32.79 0.44
CA ASN A 2 6.90 -31.98 1.66
C ASN A 2 8.02 -30.93 1.55
N GLU A 3 7.68 -29.66 1.35
CA GLU A 3 8.70 -28.60 1.27
C GLU A 3 9.46 -28.49 2.61
N PRO A 4 10.79 -28.29 2.57
CA PRO A 4 11.57 -28.11 3.78
C PRO A 4 11.12 -26.83 4.50
N ARG A 5 10.67 -26.98 5.74
CA ARG A 5 10.31 -25.85 6.60
C ARG A 5 11.59 -25.22 7.15
N GLN A 6 11.85 -23.97 6.81
CA GLN A 6 12.94 -23.20 7.40
C GLN A 6 12.46 -22.55 8.71
N ASN A 7 13.17 -22.81 9.80
CA ASN A 7 12.90 -22.17 11.09
C ASN A 7 13.85 -20.98 11.26
N LEU A 8 13.30 -19.79 11.49
CA LEU A 8 14.05 -18.57 11.77
C LEU A 8 14.01 -18.31 13.28
N ASN A 9 15.18 -18.22 13.91
CA ASN A 9 15.30 -17.77 15.29
C ASN A 9 15.60 -16.27 15.30
N ILE A 10 14.74 -15.46 15.92
CA ILE A 10 14.89 -14.01 16.00
C ILE A 10 15.07 -13.63 17.46
N GLU A 11 16.22 -13.04 17.77
CA GLU A 11 16.46 -12.44 19.08
C GLU A 11 15.93 -11.00 19.08
N LEU A 12 15.09 -10.70 20.08
CA LEU A 12 14.49 -9.38 20.25
C LEU A 12 15.03 -8.78 21.54
N THR A 13 15.34 -7.49 21.50
CA THR A 13 15.51 -6.70 22.71
C THR A 13 14.21 -6.70 23.52
N ALA A 14 14.29 -6.53 24.85
CA ALA A 14 13.11 -6.49 25.71
C ALA A 14 12.05 -5.50 25.21
N THR A 15 12.50 -4.29 24.82
CA THR A 15 11.64 -3.25 24.25
C THR A 15 10.91 -3.70 22.98
N ASN A 16 11.59 -4.41 22.09
CA ASN A 16 10.98 -4.87 20.83
C ASN A 16 10.02 -6.05 21.06
N LYS A 17 10.31 -6.90 22.05
CA LYS A 17 9.41 -7.98 22.47
C LYS A 17 8.06 -7.42 22.96
N ASP A 18 8.10 -6.41 23.83
CA ASP A 18 6.88 -5.77 24.35
C ASP A 18 6.07 -5.09 23.24
N ARG A 19 6.75 -4.41 22.31
CA ARG A 19 6.10 -3.79 21.14
C ARG A 19 5.44 -4.83 20.24
N LEU A 20 6.13 -5.93 19.97
CA LEU A 20 5.59 -7.03 19.18
C LEU A 20 4.38 -7.68 19.86
N GLU A 21 4.41 -7.84 21.19
CA GLU A 21 3.28 -8.40 21.94
C GLU A 21 2.05 -7.47 21.91
N LYS A 22 2.25 -6.15 22.01
CA LYS A 22 1.15 -5.18 21.84
C LYS A 22 0.54 -5.26 20.44
N LEU A 23 1.38 -5.29 19.40
CA LEU A 23 0.93 -5.45 18.01
C LEU A 23 0.18 -6.77 17.79
N ARG A 24 0.67 -7.86 18.40
CA ARG A 24 0.04 -9.19 18.37
C ARG A 24 -1.39 -9.12 18.91
N ASN A 25 -1.53 -8.54 20.10
CA ASN A 25 -2.83 -8.43 20.77
C ASN A 25 -3.80 -7.52 20.00
N TRP A 26 -3.29 -6.45 19.38
CA TRP A 26 -4.11 -5.53 18.59
C TRP A 26 -4.63 -6.16 17.29
N ASN A 27 -3.80 -6.94 16.61
CA ASN A 27 -4.15 -7.55 15.32
C ASN A 27 -4.80 -8.93 15.42
N GLY A 28 -4.81 -9.55 16.61
CA GLY A 28 -5.36 -10.90 16.83
C GLY A 28 -4.60 -12.01 16.10
N MET A 29 -3.31 -11.80 15.78
CA MET A 29 -2.47 -12.76 15.05
C MET A 29 -1.45 -13.41 15.96
N THR A 30 -0.90 -14.57 15.61
CA THR A 30 0.32 -15.08 16.25
C THR A 30 1.57 -14.33 15.76
N GLN A 31 2.66 -14.38 16.53
CA GLN A 31 3.93 -13.76 16.12
C GLN A 31 4.44 -14.35 14.79
N LYS A 32 4.31 -15.67 14.63
CA LYS A 32 4.73 -16.37 13.40
C LYS A 32 3.96 -15.87 12.18
N GLU A 33 2.63 -15.74 12.30
CA GLU A 33 1.80 -15.23 11.21
C GLU A 33 2.12 -13.79 10.86
N MET A 34 2.33 -12.95 11.87
CA MET A 34 2.69 -11.54 11.66
C MET A 34 4.01 -11.42 10.92
N VAL A 35 5.06 -12.13 11.37
CA VAL A 35 6.37 -12.14 10.71
C VAL A 35 6.26 -12.69 9.30
N SER A 36 5.52 -13.78 9.09
CA SER A 36 5.32 -14.37 7.76
C SER A 36 4.64 -13.39 6.79
N ARG A 37 3.63 -12.64 7.25
CA ARG A 37 2.93 -11.65 6.43
C ARG A 37 3.81 -10.45 6.10
N VAL A 38 4.56 -9.95 7.08
CA VAL A 38 5.48 -8.82 6.88
C VAL A 38 6.60 -9.21 5.92
N LEU A 39 7.19 -10.40 6.08
CA LEU A 39 8.22 -10.90 5.16
C LEU A 39 7.67 -11.11 3.75
N GLY A 40 6.49 -11.72 3.61
CA GLY A 40 5.84 -11.89 2.31
C GLY A 40 5.62 -10.55 1.61
N TRP A 41 4.99 -9.59 2.31
CA TRP A 41 4.79 -8.24 1.79
C TRP A 41 6.11 -7.56 1.40
N PHE A 42 7.14 -7.67 2.25
CA PHE A 42 8.46 -7.07 2.00
C PHE A 42 9.14 -7.65 0.76
N CYS A 43 9.06 -8.97 0.56
CA CYS A 43 9.60 -9.64 -0.62
C CYS A 43 8.90 -9.22 -1.92
N ASP A 44 7.62 -8.85 -1.86
CA ASP A 44 6.84 -8.38 -3.01
C ASP A 44 7.10 -6.90 -3.34
N GLN A 45 7.78 -6.15 -2.47
CA GLN A 45 8.10 -4.74 -2.72
C GLN A 45 9.21 -4.57 -3.76
N ASP A 46 9.21 -3.45 -4.46
CA ASP A 46 10.32 -3.09 -5.34
C ASP A 46 11.63 -2.93 -4.55
N ARG A 47 12.76 -3.07 -5.26
CA ARG A 47 14.09 -2.99 -4.64
C ARG A 47 14.32 -1.66 -3.91
N VAL A 48 13.75 -0.55 -4.39
CA VAL A 48 13.95 0.76 -3.77
C VAL A 48 13.24 0.81 -2.43
N VAL A 49 11.99 0.37 -2.35
CA VAL A 49 11.22 0.28 -1.09
C VAL A 49 11.92 -0.63 -0.09
N GLN A 50 12.46 -1.77 -0.54
CA GLN A 50 13.24 -2.65 0.33
C GLN A 50 14.46 -1.96 0.93
N GLN A 51 15.22 -1.22 0.11
CA GLN A 51 16.39 -0.46 0.58
C GLN A 51 16.00 0.65 1.58
N ILE A 52 14.87 1.33 1.36
CA ILE A 52 14.34 2.34 2.29
C ILE A 52 14.06 1.71 3.65
N ILE A 53 13.29 0.61 3.68
CA ILE A 53 12.86 -0.04 4.92
C ILE A 53 14.06 -0.60 5.70
N LEU A 54 15.07 -1.10 4.98
CA LEU A 54 16.32 -1.58 5.59
C LEU A 54 17.27 -0.45 6.00
N GLY A 55 16.92 0.82 5.75
CA GLY A 55 17.78 1.97 6.07
C GLY A 55 19.08 1.99 5.25
N GLN A 56 19.08 1.37 4.07
CA GLN A 56 20.26 1.24 3.21
C GLN A 56 20.42 2.39 2.22
N ILE A 57 19.55 3.39 2.28
CA ILE A 57 19.69 4.59 1.46
C ILE A 57 20.70 5.54 2.11
N PRO A 58 21.79 5.90 1.41
CA PRO A 58 22.72 6.92 1.85
C PRO A 58 22.00 8.24 2.20
N GLU A 59 22.34 8.86 3.33
CA GLU A 59 21.63 10.03 3.86
C GLU A 59 21.65 11.23 2.90
N ASP A 60 22.69 11.33 2.07
CA ASP A 60 22.89 12.38 1.07
C ASP A 60 21.87 12.33 -0.07
N ILE A 61 21.34 11.15 -0.40
CA ILE A 61 20.35 10.98 -1.48
C ILE A 61 18.93 10.69 -0.98
N ALA A 62 18.74 10.48 0.33
CA ALA A 62 17.45 10.17 0.93
C ALA A 62 16.35 11.21 0.59
N PRO A 63 16.60 12.54 0.59
CA PRO A 63 15.60 13.54 0.22
C PRO A 63 15.11 13.40 -1.24
N ASP A 64 16.03 13.08 -2.15
CA ASP A 64 15.73 12.91 -3.57
C ASP A 64 14.87 11.66 -3.81
N VAL A 65 15.20 10.56 -3.12
CA VAL A 65 14.42 9.32 -3.20
C VAL A 65 13.01 9.52 -2.64
N ALA A 66 12.86 10.21 -1.50
CA ALA A 66 11.56 10.55 -0.94
C ALA A 66 10.71 11.38 -1.92
N THR A 67 11.32 12.36 -2.58
CA THR A 67 10.66 13.19 -3.58
C THR A 67 10.18 12.36 -4.79
N LEU A 68 11.02 11.44 -5.27
CA LEU A 68 10.69 10.57 -6.39
C LEU A 68 9.53 9.62 -6.04
N MET A 69 9.55 9.06 -4.84
CA MET A 69 8.48 8.18 -4.32
C MET A 69 7.13 8.90 -4.27
N LEU A 70 7.09 10.08 -3.66
CA LEU A 70 5.86 10.88 -3.58
C LEU A 70 5.29 11.25 -4.95
N LYS A 71 6.16 11.56 -5.93
CA LYS A 71 5.74 11.81 -7.31
C LYS A 71 5.05 10.59 -7.92
N ARG A 72 5.66 9.40 -7.79
CA ARG A 72 5.09 8.15 -8.33
C ARG A 72 3.74 7.81 -7.71
N MET A 73 3.61 7.95 -6.40
CA MET A 73 2.33 7.71 -5.70
C MET A 73 1.20 8.63 -6.20
N ASN A 74 1.53 9.87 -6.54
CA ASN A 74 0.58 10.84 -7.10
C ASN A 74 0.25 10.55 -8.58
N GLU A 75 1.19 10.00 -9.34
CA GLU A 75 0.99 9.59 -10.73
C GLU A 75 0.09 8.35 -10.85
N ASP A 76 0.23 7.39 -9.93
CA ASP A 76 -0.61 6.18 -9.87
C ASP A 76 -2.08 6.52 -9.51
N THR A 77 -2.30 7.55 -8.70
CA THR A 77 -3.65 8.06 -8.38
C THR A 77 -4.25 8.90 -9.51
N GLY A 78 -3.45 9.40 -10.45
CA GLY A 78 -3.90 10.19 -11.60
C GLY A 78 -4.37 9.39 -12.81
N GLN A 79 -3.95 8.12 -12.96
CA GLN A 79 -4.22 7.33 -14.16
C GLN A 79 -5.63 6.73 -14.23
N THR A 80 -6.35 6.63 -13.10
CA THR A 80 -7.76 6.20 -13.07
C THR A 80 -8.77 7.29 -13.48
N ARG A 81 -8.32 8.52 -13.81
CA ARG A 81 -9.21 9.64 -14.20
C ARG A 81 -9.02 10.15 -15.63
N LYS A 82 -8.49 9.35 -16.56
CA LYS A 82 -8.65 9.65 -17.99
C LYS A 82 -10.05 9.24 -18.46
N THR A 83 -11.07 9.98 -18.02
CA THR A 83 -12.36 9.98 -18.71
C THR A 83 -12.12 10.41 -20.15
N LYS A 84 -12.34 9.45 -21.04
CA LYS A 84 -12.36 9.59 -22.48
C LYS A 84 -13.26 10.79 -22.82
N LYS A 85 -12.67 11.95 -23.16
CA LYS A 85 -13.36 13.06 -23.85
C LYS A 85 -13.80 12.54 -25.23
N ARG A 86 -14.89 11.76 -25.27
CA ARG A 86 -15.64 11.55 -26.52
C ARG A 86 -16.38 12.85 -26.78
N GLY A 87 -16.16 13.37 -27.99
CA GLY A 87 -16.66 14.65 -28.45
C GLY A 87 -18.17 14.82 -28.31
N ARG A 88 -18.55 16.10 -28.32
CA ARG A 88 -19.90 16.64 -28.50
C ARG A 88 -20.83 15.68 -29.26
N SER A 89 -21.84 15.18 -28.56
CA SER A 89 -23.17 14.99 -29.13
C SER A 89 -24.15 15.38 -28.02
N ALA A 90 -24.87 16.47 -28.25
CA ALA A 90 -25.90 16.94 -27.36
C ALA A 90 -26.98 15.85 -27.27
N LEU A 91 -27.22 15.32 -26.08
CA LEU A 91 -28.47 14.62 -25.78
C LEU A 91 -29.38 15.68 -25.14
N VAL A 92 -30.30 16.21 -25.93
CA VAL A 92 -31.42 17.00 -25.41
C VAL A 92 -32.27 16.04 -24.58
N VAL A 93 -32.30 16.24 -23.26
CA VAL A 93 -33.28 15.57 -22.41
C VAL A 93 -34.51 16.46 -22.43
N GLU A 94 -35.49 16.11 -23.26
CA GLU A 94 -36.83 16.70 -23.17
C GLU A 94 -37.43 16.28 -21.82
N ILE A 95 -37.75 17.27 -20.99
CA ILE A 95 -38.51 17.09 -19.75
C ILE A 95 -39.99 17.06 -20.15
N PRO A 96 -40.72 15.94 -19.94
CA PRO A 96 -42.17 15.97 -20.14
C PRO A 96 -42.79 16.87 -19.07
N SER A 97 -43.37 17.99 -19.51
CA SER A 97 -44.18 18.86 -18.66
C SER A 97 -45.60 18.31 -18.58
N ASP A 98 -45.85 17.38 -17.67
CA ASP A 98 -47.22 16.99 -17.36
C ASP A 98 -47.86 18.04 -16.43
N PRO A 99 -49.06 18.56 -16.75
CA PRO A 99 -49.69 19.59 -15.96
C PRO A 99 -50.23 18.99 -14.67
N ILE A 100 -49.83 19.57 -13.54
CA ILE A 100 -50.42 19.31 -12.23
C ILE A 100 -51.90 19.72 -12.30
N LYS A 101 -52.81 18.74 -12.30
CA LYS A 101 -54.24 18.99 -12.08
C LYS A 101 -54.44 19.35 -10.60
N ARG A 102 -55.15 20.46 -10.38
CA ARG A 102 -55.46 21.09 -9.09
C ARG A 102 -56.14 20.15 -8.11
#